data_AF-A0A093LA61-F1
#
_entry.id   AF-A0A093LA61-F1
#
_cell.length_a   1.000
_cell.length_b   1.000
_cell.length_c   1.000
_cell.angle_alpha   90.00
_cell.angle_beta   90.00
_cell.angle_gamma   90.00
#
_symmetry.space_group_name_H-M   'P 1'
#
loop_
_entity.id
_entity.type
_entity.pdbx_description
1 polymer ?
#
loop_
_entity_poly.entity_id
_entity_poly.type
_entity_poly.pdbx_seq_one_letter_code
_entity_poly.pdbx_strand_id
1 'polypeptide(L)'
;WYYHAEANACRPFVFGGCRGNSNRFETKWKCERRCKTSAGKAAPEPSNPPLPPSKKHYALLWYYHAEANACRPFVFGGCRGNSNRFETKWKCERRC
;
A
#
# COMPACT_ATOMS: atom_id res chain seq x y z
N TRP A 1 2.97 6.04 13.29
CA TRP A 1 3.19 4.58 13.19
C TRP A 1 2.80 4.08 11.82
N TYR A 2 3.61 3.23 11.20
CA TYR A 2 3.31 2.52 9.96
C TYR A 2 3.55 1.02 10.15
N TYR A 3 2.83 0.20 9.40
CA TYR A 3 3.01 -1.24 9.38
C TYR A 3 4.09 -1.65 8.38
N HIS A 4 5.09 -2.38 8.88
CA HIS A 4 6.20 -2.99 8.15
C HIS A 4 5.90 -4.47 7.92
N ALA A 5 5.41 -4.81 6.73
CA ALA A 5 4.85 -6.14 6.44
C ALA A 5 5.89 -7.27 6.55
N GLU A 6 7.12 -7.05 6.08
CA GLU A 6 8.21 -8.04 6.15
C GLU A 6 8.60 -8.38 7.59
N ALA A 7 8.47 -7.40 8.49
CA ALA A 7 8.78 -7.58 9.90
C ALA A 7 7.53 -7.96 10.70
N ASN A 8 6.35 -8.05 10.06
CA ASN A 8 5.06 -8.18 10.70
C ASN A 8 4.93 -7.24 11.93
N ALA A 9 5.34 -5.97 11.78
CA ALA A 9 5.53 -5.06 12.90
C ALA A 9 5.08 -3.62 12.60
N CYS A 10 4.51 -2.94 13.59
CA CYS A 10 4.22 -1.52 13.50
C CYS A 10 5.40 -0.72 14.06
N ARG A 11 5.96 0.19 13.25
CA ARG A 11 7.13 1.01 13.58
C ARG A 11 6.78 2.51 13.54
N PRO A 12 7.47 3.36 14.33
CA PRO A 12 7.33 4.82 14.19
C PRO A 12 7.96 5.31 12.88
N PHE A 13 7.44 6.41 12.33
CA PHE A 13 8.06 7.12 11.20
C PHE A 13 7.70 8.61 11.27
N VAL A 14 8.55 9.45 10.69
CA VAL A 14 8.31 10.90 10.54
C VAL A 14 7.73 11.15 9.14
N PHE A 15 6.63 11.91 9.07
CA PHE A 15 5.96 12.23 7.81
C PHE A 15 6.28 13.66 7.39
N GLY A 16 6.92 13.84 6.23
CA GLY A 16 7.45 15.12 5.73
C GLY A 16 6.44 16.12 5.15
N GLY A 17 5.13 15.86 5.18
CA GLY A 17 4.14 16.94 5.01
C GLY A 17 3.38 17.07 3.68
N CYS A 18 3.28 16.04 2.82
CA CYS A 18 2.30 16.06 1.71
C CYS A 18 1.79 14.65 1.34
N ARG A 19 0.45 14.53 1.11
CA ARG A 19 -0.27 13.32 0.67
C ARG A 19 0.14 12.00 1.37
N GLY A 20 -0.26 11.86 2.62
CA GLY A 20 -0.11 10.61 3.37
C GLY A 20 -0.94 9.47 2.79
N ASN A 21 -0.64 8.23 3.20
CA ASN A 21 -1.41 7.04 2.84
C ASN A 21 -2.12 6.44 4.07
N SER A 22 -2.97 5.45 3.87
CA SER A 22 -3.71 4.78 4.96
C SER A 22 -2.83 3.94 5.90
N ASN A 23 -1.55 3.71 5.57
CA ASN A 23 -0.57 3.04 6.44
C ASN A 23 0.11 4.05 7.37
N ARG A 24 -0.68 5.00 7.89
CA ARG A 24 -0.29 6.01 8.84
C ARG A 24 -1.28 5.98 9.99
N PHE A 25 -0.79 5.59 11.14
CA PHE A 25 -1.57 5.46 12.37
C PHE A 25 -0.98 6.36 13.45
N GLU A 26 -1.87 6.98 14.21
CA GLU A 26 -1.53 7.85 15.33
C GLU A 26 -0.85 7.09 16.47
N THR A 27 -1.27 5.85 16.72
CA THR A 27 -0.73 5.00 17.79
C THR A 27 -0.33 3.62 17.28
N LYS A 28 0.62 2.98 17.99
CA LYS A 28 1.05 1.60 17.71
C LYS A 28 -0.16 0.64 17.74
N TRP A 29 -1.02 0.77 18.75
CA TRP A 29 -2.20 -0.06 18.91
C TRP A 29 -3.18 0.02 17.72
N LYS A 30 -3.47 1.23 17.20
CA LYS A 30 -4.33 1.40 16.01
C LYS A 30 -3.74 0.68 14.78
N CYS A 31 -2.42 0.76 14.62
CA CYS A 31 -1.69 0.06 13.56
C CYS A 31 -1.76 -1.46 13.73
N GLU A 32 -1.47 -1.97 14.93
CA GLU A 32 -1.44 -3.41 15.20
C GLU A 32 -2.83 -4.03 15.06
N ARG A 33 -3.87 -3.40 15.62
CA ARG A 33 -5.25 -3.88 15.47
C ARG A 33 -5.70 -3.96 14.01
N ARG A 34 -5.25 -3.03 13.16
CA ARG A 34 -5.66 -2.96 11.75
C ARG A 34 -4.85 -3.88 10.83
N CYS A 35 -3.57 -4.09 11.14
CA CYS A 35 -2.62 -4.74 10.24
C CYS A 35 -2.05 -6.07 10.75
N LYS A 36 -2.00 -6.28 12.06
CA LYS A 36 -1.64 -7.55 12.70
C LYS A 36 -2.90 -8.33 13.06
N THR A 37 -3.64 -8.80 12.05
CA THR A 37 -4.64 -9.84 12.30
C THR A 37 -3.92 -11.17 12.45
N SER A 38 -3.76 -11.61 13.70
CA SER A 38 -3.42 -13.00 13.99
C SER A 38 -4.43 -13.92 13.32
N ALA A 39 -3.91 -15.00 12.75
CA ALA A 39 -4.68 -16.15 12.30
C ALA A 39 -5.83 -16.47 13.29
N GLY A 40 -7.06 -16.57 12.78
CA GLY A 40 -8.13 -17.25 13.50
C GLY A 40 -9.21 -16.39 14.17
N LYS A 41 -9.62 -15.24 13.62
CA LYS A 41 -11.02 -14.75 13.77
C LYS A 41 -11.48 -14.07 12.49
N ALA A 42 -12.01 -14.88 11.57
CA ALA A 42 -12.94 -14.42 10.57
C ALA A 42 -14.19 -13.90 11.30
N ALA A 43 -14.34 -12.59 11.40
CA ALA A 43 -15.67 -12.01 11.40
C ALA A 43 -16.13 -12.02 9.93
N PRO A 44 -17.31 -12.58 9.61
CA PRO A 44 -17.76 -12.68 8.24
C PRO A 44 -18.19 -11.29 7.77
N GLU A 45 -17.46 -10.70 6.83
CA GLU A 45 -18.09 -9.79 5.88
C GLU A 45 -18.72 -10.64 4.77
N PRO A 46 -19.98 -10.38 4.38
CA PRO A 46 -20.71 -11.25 3.49
C PRO A 46 -20.18 -11.18 2.05
N SER A 47 -19.94 -12.38 1.51
CA SER A 47 -19.92 -12.77 0.10
C SER A 47 -19.04 -11.99 -0.88
N ASN A 48 -17.90 -12.59 -1.25
CA ASN A 48 -17.59 -12.79 -2.66
C ASN A 48 -16.91 -14.16 -2.85
N PRO A 49 -17.29 -14.95 -3.87
CA PRO A 49 -16.75 -16.30 -4.07
C PRO A 49 -15.24 -16.26 -4.35
N PRO A 50 -14.50 -17.34 -4.03
CA PRO A 50 -13.06 -17.39 -4.28
C PRO A 50 -12.78 -17.29 -5.78
N LEU A 51 -12.04 -16.24 -6.17
CA LEU A 51 -11.56 -16.07 -7.54
C LEU A 51 -10.65 -17.26 -7.92
N PRO A 52 -10.72 -17.75 -9.18
CA PRO A 52 -9.87 -18.84 -9.65
C PRO A 52 -8.38 -18.48 -9.56
N PRO A 53 -7.47 -19.48 -9.53
CA PRO A 53 -6.04 -19.26 -9.33
C PRO A 53 -5.48 -18.44 -10.50
N SER A 54 -5.33 -17.14 -10.29
CA SER A 54 -4.99 -16.19 -11.35
C SER A 54 -3.47 -16.08 -11.51
N LYS A 55 -3.05 -16.25 -12.76
CA LYS A 55 -1.70 -16.05 -13.30
C LYS A 55 -1.04 -14.83 -12.67
N LYS A 56 0.23 -14.98 -12.30
CA LYS A 56 1.05 -14.03 -11.54
C LYS A 56 0.81 -12.55 -11.94
N HIS A 57 0.37 -11.74 -10.96
CA HIS A 57 -0.22 -10.38 -11.08
C HIS A 57 0.82 -9.25 -11.26
N TYR A 58 1.77 -9.37 -12.19
CA TYR A 58 2.75 -8.31 -12.43
C TYR A 58 2.20 -7.23 -13.40
N ALA A 59 2.21 -5.96 -13.00
CA ALA A 59 1.84 -4.83 -13.84
C ALA A 59 2.94 -3.74 -13.81
N LEU A 60 3.34 -3.23 -14.99
CA LEU A 60 4.21 -2.06 -15.07
C LEU A 60 3.39 -0.79 -14.81
N LEU A 61 3.76 -0.02 -13.79
CA LEU A 61 3.07 1.19 -13.35
C LEU A 61 4.06 2.33 -13.10
N TRP A 62 3.57 3.52 -12.80
CA TRP A 62 4.36 4.72 -12.56
C TRP A 62 4.18 5.22 -11.13
N TYR A 63 5.25 5.72 -10.51
CA TYR A 63 5.21 6.38 -9.20
C TYR A 63 6.04 7.66 -9.25
N TYR A 64 5.66 8.64 -8.45
CA TYR A 64 6.40 9.88 -8.25
C TYR A 64 7.57 9.67 -7.28
N HIS A 65 8.78 9.96 -7.73
CA HIS A 65 10.02 9.85 -6.95
C HIS A 65 10.45 11.24 -6.47
N ALA A 66 10.16 11.57 -5.21
CA ALA A 66 10.33 12.92 -4.67
C ALA A 66 11.77 13.44 -4.74
N GLU A 67 12.77 12.61 -4.42
CA GLU A 67 14.19 13.02 -4.48
C GLU A 67 14.65 13.37 -5.90
N ALA A 68 14.02 12.75 -6.91
CA ALA A 68 14.33 13.00 -8.31
C ALA A 68 13.36 14.01 -8.94
N ASN A 69 12.37 14.47 -8.17
CA ASN A 69 11.25 15.30 -8.62
C ASN A 69 10.65 14.83 -9.96
N ALA A 70 10.43 13.51 -10.10
CA ALA A 70 10.05 12.91 -11.38
C ALA A 70 9.23 11.63 -11.23
N CYS A 71 8.35 11.35 -12.20
CA CYS A 71 7.62 10.10 -12.30
C CYS A 71 8.46 9.00 -12.95
N ARG A 72 8.63 7.86 -12.28
CA ARG A 72 9.44 6.71 -12.71
C ARG A 72 8.60 5.43 -12.81
N PRO A 73 8.92 4.52 -13.74
CA PRO A 73 8.22 3.24 -13.85
C PRO A 73 8.67 2.26 -12.75
N PHE A 74 7.78 1.34 -12.37
CA PHE A 74 8.07 0.22 -11.46
C PHE A 74 7.16 -0.98 -11.77
N VAL A 75 7.63 -2.19 -11.47
CA VAL A 75 6.82 -3.42 -11.60
C VAL A 75 6.07 -3.69 -10.30
N PHE A 76 4.75 -3.80 -10.38
CA PHE A 76 3.88 -4.10 -9.25
C PHE A 76 3.39 -5.55 -9.29
N GLY A 77 3.65 -6.35 -8.25
CA GLY A 77 3.38 -7.80 -8.24
C GLY A 77 2.00 -8.27 -7.78
N GLY A 78 1.05 -7.37 -7.51
CA GLY A 78 -0.32 -7.74 -7.12
C GLY A 78 -0.60 -7.70 -5.62
N CYS A 79 -1.77 -7.13 -5.28
CA CYS A 79 -2.33 -6.78 -3.97
C CYS A 79 -1.44 -5.93 -3.03
N ARG A 80 -2.04 -4.95 -2.33
CA ARG A 80 -1.37 -3.91 -1.51
C ARG A 80 -0.60 -2.87 -2.35
N GLY A 81 -0.82 -1.59 -2.05
CA GLY A 81 -0.19 -0.47 -2.74
C GLY A 81 -0.54 0.87 -2.10
N ASN A 82 0.24 1.90 -2.39
CA ASN A 82 -0.06 3.29 -2.02
C ASN A 82 -0.71 4.01 -3.22
N SER A 83 -1.23 5.22 -3.00
CA SER A 83 -1.80 6.07 -4.07
C SER A 83 -0.74 6.66 -5.01
N ASN A 84 0.55 6.44 -4.73
CA ASN A 84 1.65 6.86 -5.59
C ASN A 84 1.89 5.80 -6.67
N ARG A 85 0.84 5.56 -7.45
CA ARG A 85 0.76 4.50 -8.44
C ARG A 85 -0.20 4.92 -9.53
N PHE A 86 0.31 4.99 -10.74
CA PHE A 86 -0.41 5.51 -11.88
C PHE A 86 -0.20 4.57 -13.07
N GLU A 87 -1.23 4.38 -13.87
CA GLU A 87 -1.16 3.57 -15.09
C GLU A 87 -0.26 4.19 -16.15
N THR A 88 -0.14 5.52 -16.14
CA THR A 88 0.64 6.28 -17.13
C THR A 88 1.48 7.36 -16.46
N LYS A 89 2.63 7.68 -17.07
CA LYS A 89 3.50 8.80 -16.67
C LYS A 89 2.73 10.11 -16.57
N TRP A 90 1.89 10.41 -17.56
CA TRP A 90 1.07 11.61 -17.58
C TRP A 90 0.11 11.71 -16.39
N LYS A 91 -0.55 10.62 -16.00
CA LYS A 91 -1.43 10.61 -14.81
C LYS A 91 -0.65 10.89 -13.52
N CYS A 92 0.60 10.42 -13.45
CA CYS A 92 1.51 10.71 -12.35
C CYS A 92 1.90 12.19 -12.31
N GLU A 93 2.42 12.73 -13.43
CA GLU A 93 2.90 14.12 -13.53
C GLU A 93 1.79 15.16 -13.36
N ARG A 94 0.58 14.87 -13.84
CA ARG A 94 -0.57 15.76 -13.62
C ARG A 94 -1.00 15.78 -12.16
N ARG A 95 -0.78 14.67 -11.44
CA ARG A 95 -1.28 14.51 -10.08
C ARG A 95 -0.26 14.98 -9.07
N CYS A 96 1.03 14.68 -9.22
CA CYS A 96 2.10 14.87 -8.24
C CYS A 96 3.16 15.82 -8.78
#